data_AF-A0A415VC58-F1
#
_entry.id   AF-A0A415VC58-F1
#
_cell.length_a   1.000
_cell.length_b   1.000
_cell.length_c   1.000
_cell.angle_alpha   90.00
_cell.angle_beta   90.00
_cell.angle_gamma   90.00
#
_symmetry.space_group_name_H-M   'P 1'
#
loop_
_entity.id
_entity.type
_entity.pdbx_description
1 polymer ?
#
loop_
_entity_poly.entity_id
_entity_poly.type
_entity_poly.pdbx_seq_one_letter_code
_entity_poly.pdbx_strand_id
1 'polypeptide(L)'
;MVMIDDKKIRTAAVKSTNYLKGICDFTVINASEEGFKTGAKWAINELLKDLSHPASEVPRNDNGKILAFSKVNSNIKLYDMNAMLNETACDTYQEMWEIRVRIYTFTDWVFVDELLDLITKGGEQ
;
A
#
# COMPACT_ATOMS: atom_id res chain seq x y z
N MET A 1 -4.19 0.44 -6.30
CA MET A 1 -3.12 1.43 -6.53
C MET A 1 -3.26 2.52 -5.47
N VAL A 2 -2.29 2.63 -4.57
CA VAL A 2 -2.24 3.76 -3.62
C VAL A 2 -2.10 5.03 -4.45
N MET A 3 -3.05 5.96 -4.31
CA MET A 3 -2.93 7.26 -4.95
C MET A 3 -1.88 8.06 -4.20
N ILE A 4 -0.63 7.95 -4.65
CA ILE A 4 0.47 8.78 -4.18
C ILE A 4 0.13 10.24 -4.50
N ASP A 5 0.24 11.12 -3.51
CA ASP A 5 0.00 12.56 -3.69
C ASP A 5 1.15 13.18 -4.51
N ASP A 6 0.98 13.16 -5.83
CA ASP A 6 1.93 13.73 -6.79
C ASP A 6 2.23 15.22 -6.52
N LYS A 7 1.30 15.95 -5.88
CA LYS A 7 1.49 17.37 -5.56
C LYS A 7 2.53 17.55 -4.47
N LYS A 8 2.54 16.70 -3.44
CA LYS A 8 3.54 16.75 -2.37
C LYS A 8 4.93 16.42 -2.91
N ILE A 9 5.06 15.38 -3.74
CA ILE A 9 6.33 15.01 -4.35
C ILE A 9 6.86 16.14 -5.24
N ARG A 10 6.00 16.72 -6.10
CA ARG A 10 6.39 17.86 -6.94
C ARG A 10 6.86 19.06 -6.11
N THR A 11 6.15 19.36 -5.03
CA THR A 11 6.52 20.47 -4.12
C THR A 11 7.88 20.22 -3.46
N ALA A 12 8.13 19.00 -3.01
CA ALA A 12 9.42 18.61 -2.43
C ALA A 12 10.55 18.68 -3.46
N ALA A 13 10.31 18.24 -4.70
CA ALA A 13 11.28 18.33 -5.78
C ALA A 13 11.74 19.78 -6.03
N VAL A 14 10.80 20.72 -6.21
CA VAL A 14 11.11 22.14 -6.39
C VAL A 14 11.85 22.73 -5.19
N LYS A 15 11.46 22.36 -3.97
CA LYS A 15 12.17 22.80 -2.76
C LYS A 15 13.60 22.28 -2.73
N SER A 16 13.81 21.02 -3.11
CA SER A 16 15.12 20.36 -3.10
C SER A 16 16.11 20.99 -4.07
N THR A 17 15.63 21.61 -5.16
CA THR A 17 16.46 22.22 -6.20
C THR A 17 16.56 23.74 -6.09
N ASN A 18 15.89 24.37 -5.12
CA ASN A 18 15.87 25.83 -4.99
C ASN A 18 17.27 26.46 -4.90
N TYR A 19 18.24 25.78 -4.28
CA TYR A 19 19.61 26.28 -4.15
C TYR A 19 20.36 26.37 -5.49
N LEU A 20 19.91 25.64 -6.52
CA LEU A 20 20.49 25.67 -7.86
C LEU A 20 20.02 26.88 -8.68
N LYS A 21 18.95 27.56 -8.25
CA LYS A 21 18.40 28.71 -8.97
C LYS A 21 19.39 29.87 -8.95
N GLY A 22 19.75 30.36 -10.14
CA GLY A 22 20.76 31.40 -10.30
C GLY A 22 22.21 30.90 -10.32
N ILE A 23 22.42 29.59 -10.13
CA ILE A 23 23.74 28.93 -10.25
C ILE A 23 23.78 28.08 -11.52
N CYS A 24 22.77 27.23 -11.70
CA CYS A 24 22.66 26.31 -12.82
C CYS A 24 21.60 26.77 -13.82
N ASP A 25 21.73 26.29 -15.05
CA ASP A 25 20.70 26.49 -16.06
C ASP A 25 19.43 25.69 -15.77
N PHE A 26 18.38 26.01 -16.54
CA PHE A 26 17.08 25.35 -16.43
C PHE A 26 17.16 23.83 -16.66
N THR A 27 18.05 23.36 -17.54
CA THR A 27 18.18 21.94 -17.89
C THR A 27 18.64 21.13 -16.68
N VAL A 28 19.66 21.61 -15.96
CA VAL A 28 20.19 20.95 -14.76
C VAL A 28 19.15 20.94 -13.63
N ILE A 29 18.47 22.08 -13.41
CA ILE A 29 17.42 22.20 -12.39
C ILE A 29 16.29 21.21 -12.71
N ASN A 30 15.82 21.19 -13.95
CA ASN A 30 14.73 20.32 -14.38
C ASN A 30 15.11 18.83 -14.27
N ALA A 31 16.32 18.45 -14.70
CA ALA A 31 16.79 17.07 -14.58
C ALA A 31 16.86 16.61 -13.10
N SER A 32 17.26 17.51 -12.20
CA SER A 32 17.30 17.24 -10.76
C SER A 32 15.90 17.04 -10.17
N GLU A 33 14.94 17.89 -10.55
CA GLU A 33 13.54 17.74 -10.12
C GLU A 33 12.91 16.45 -10.64
N GLU A 34 13.13 16.08 -11.90
CA GLU A 34 12.65 14.82 -12.49
C GLU A 34 13.29 13.59 -11.85
N GLY A 35 14.60 13.64 -11.57
CA GLY A 35 15.31 12.59 -10.86
C GLY A 35 14.74 12.37 -9.46
N PHE A 36 14.51 13.45 -8.71
CA PHE A 36 13.87 13.39 -7.40
C PHE A 36 12.47 12.77 -7.48
N LYS A 37 11.63 13.22 -8.42
CA LYS A 37 10.26 12.71 -8.58
C LYS A 37 10.26 11.22 -8.92
N THR A 38 11.12 10.79 -9.83
CA THR A 38 11.26 9.39 -10.22
C THR A 38 11.75 8.54 -9.06
N GLY A 39 12.78 8.98 -8.35
CA GLY A 39 13.32 8.28 -7.19
C GLY A 39 12.31 8.16 -6.05
N ALA A 40 11.57 9.23 -5.74
CA ALA A 40 10.52 9.22 -4.72
C ALA A 40 9.39 8.26 -5.08
N LYS A 41 8.93 8.28 -6.35
CA LYS A 41 7.90 7.33 -6.83
C LYS A 41 8.37 5.89 -6.73
N TRP A 42 9.62 5.62 -7.13
CA TRP A 42 10.22 4.29 -7.01
C TRP A 42 10.29 3.83 -5.55
N ALA A 43 10.86 4.65 -4.66
CA ALA A 43 11.03 4.28 -3.25
C ALA A 43 9.69 4.03 -2.55
N ILE A 44 8.67 4.86 -2.80
CA ILE A 44 7.32 4.65 -2.25
C ILE A 44 6.71 3.36 -2.80
N ASN A 45 6.84 3.10 -4.09
CA ASN A 45 6.33 1.85 -4.68
C ASN A 45 7.04 0.63 -4.08
N GLU A 46 8.37 0.66 -3.93
CA GLU A 46 9.13 -0.43 -3.31
C GLU A 46 8.75 -0.66 -1.85
N LEU A 47 8.44 0.41 -1.10
CA LEU A 47 7.97 0.30 0.27
C LEU A 47 6.57 -0.33 0.36
N LEU A 48 5.70 -0.06 -0.62
CA LEU A 48 4.29 -0.46 -0.60
C LEU A 48 3.98 -1.73 -1.39
N LYS A 49 4.88 -2.21 -2.25
CA LYS A 49 4.62 -3.29 -3.22
C LYS A 49 4.20 -4.61 -2.56
N ASP A 50 4.75 -4.90 -1.39
CA ASP A 50 4.53 -6.16 -0.69
C ASP A 50 3.50 -6.02 0.44
N LEU A 51 2.91 -4.83 0.63
CA LEU A 51 1.97 -4.59 1.72
C LEU A 51 0.57 -5.14 1.44
N SER A 52 0.14 -5.10 0.17
CA SER A 52 -1.23 -5.41 -0.25
C SER A 52 -1.24 -6.49 -1.32
N HIS A 53 -1.81 -7.63 -0.97
CA HIS A 53 -1.90 -8.80 -1.81
C HIS A 53 -3.29 -8.89 -2.46
N PRO A 54 -3.41 -9.34 -3.72
CA PRO A 54 -4.71 -9.51 -4.35
C PRO A 54 -5.49 -10.67 -3.70
N ALA A 55 -6.82 -10.57 -3.65
CA ALA A 55 -7.66 -11.61 -3.07
C ALA A 55 -7.62 -12.96 -3.82
N SER A 56 -7.09 -12.97 -5.04
CA SER A 56 -6.78 -14.20 -5.80
C SER A 56 -5.63 -15.00 -5.19
N GLU A 57 -4.79 -14.37 -4.37
CA GLU A 57 -3.76 -15.04 -3.57
C GLU A 57 -4.37 -15.46 -2.24
N VAL A 58 -4.25 -16.75 -1.89
CA VAL A 58 -4.68 -17.27 -0.59
C VAL A 58 -3.61 -16.92 0.44
N PRO A 59 -3.92 -16.12 1.48
CA PRO A 59 -2.93 -15.80 2.49
C PRO A 59 -2.51 -17.04 3.27
N ARG A 60 -1.27 -17.06 3.73
CA ARG A 60 -0.81 -18.07 4.67
C ARG A 60 -1.31 -17.71 6.08
N ASN A 61 -2.12 -18.58 6.67
CA ASN A 61 -2.77 -18.32 7.96
C ASN A 61 -1.91 -18.71 9.18
N ASP A 62 -0.68 -19.18 8.97
CA ASP A 62 0.30 -19.51 10.01
C ASP A 62 1.21 -18.32 10.39
N ASN A 63 1.18 -17.24 9.61
CA ASN A 63 2.15 -16.14 9.67
C ASN A 63 1.63 -14.81 10.23
N GLY A 64 0.42 -14.75 10.78
CA GLY A 64 -0.08 -13.56 11.46
C GLY A 64 -1.55 -13.24 11.20
N LYS A 65 -2.03 -12.15 11.79
CA LYS A 65 -3.42 -11.70 11.60
C LYS A 65 -3.59 -11.07 10.21
N ILE A 66 -4.68 -11.42 9.53
CA ILE A 66 -5.00 -10.92 8.19
C ILE A 66 -6.21 -9.98 8.24
N LEU A 67 -6.10 -8.86 7.55
CA LEU A 67 -7.23 -8.00 7.19
C LEU A 67 -7.51 -8.15 5.70
N ALA A 68 -8.72 -8.58 5.36
CA ALA A 68 -9.22 -8.56 3.99
C ALA A 68 -10.06 -7.30 3.77
N PHE A 69 -10.14 -6.82 2.53
CA PHE A 69 -10.97 -5.67 2.21
C PHE A 69 -11.57 -5.71 0.82
N SER A 70 -12.71 -5.03 0.70
CA SER A 70 -13.36 -4.77 -0.59
C SER A 70 -13.45 -3.27 -0.87
N LYS A 71 -13.14 -2.91 -2.12
CA LYS A 71 -13.19 -1.54 -2.64
C LYS A 71 -14.49 -1.35 -3.41
N VAL A 72 -15.43 -0.59 -2.84
CA VAL A 72 -16.74 -0.32 -3.47
C VAL A 72 -17.01 1.17 -3.47
N ASN A 73 -17.13 1.79 -4.65
CA ASN A 73 -17.46 3.22 -4.82
C ASN A 73 -16.62 4.15 -3.92
N SER A 74 -15.29 3.98 -3.97
CA SER A 74 -14.31 4.72 -3.15
C SER A 74 -14.32 4.44 -1.63
N ASN A 75 -15.21 3.58 -1.15
CA ASN A 75 -15.19 3.10 0.23
C ASN A 75 -14.40 1.80 0.33
N ILE A 76 -13.67 1.66 1.44
CA ILE A 76 -12.98 0.43 1.81
C ILE A 76 -13.74 -0.20 2.98
N LYS A 77 -14.22 -1.43 2.79
CA LYS A 77 -14.76 -2.25 3.88
C LYS A 77 -13.66 -3.19 4.35
N LEU A 78 -13.37 -3.20 5.66
CA LEU A 78 -12.35 -4.04 6.28
C LEU A 78 -12.99 -5.20 7.02
N TYR A 79 -12.37 -6.38 6.94
CA TYR A 79 -12.83 -7.60 7.56
C TYR A 79 -11.67 -8.28 8.30
N ASP A 80 -11.88 -8.58 9.59
CA ASP A 80 -10.94 -9.38 10.37
C ASP A 80 -11.14 -10.85 10.06
N MET A 81 -10.18 -11.43 9.33
CA MET A 81 -10.26 -12.83 8.94
C MET A 81 -10.16 -13.78 10.13
N ASN A 82 -9.50 -13.39 11.22
CA ASN A 82 -9.39 -14.23 12.41
C ASN A 82 -10.73 -14.40 13.11
N ALA A 83 -11.56 -13.35 13.13
CA ALA A 83 -12.92 -13.44 13.65
C ALA A 83 -13.78 -14.37 12.77
N MET A 84 -13.60 -14.28 11.44
CA MET A 84 -14.35 -15.07 10.46
C MET A 84 -13.95 -16.55 10.40
N LEU A 85 -12.77 -16.92 10.90
CA LEU A 85 -12.30 -18.31 10.96
C LEU A 85 -13.25 -19.20 11.77
N ASN A 86 -13.83 -18.66 12.85
CA ASN A 86 -14.66 -19.41 13.79
C ASN A 86 -16.13 -19.56 13.35
N GLU A 87 -16.49 -19.02 12.18
CA GLU A 87 -17.88 -18.92 11.73
C GLU A 87 -18.23 -19.90 10.60
N THR A 88 -17.32 -20.82 10.23
CA THR A 88 -17.49 -21.66 9.04
C THR A 88 -17.27 -23.14 9.36
N ALA A 89 -17.98 -23.99 8.61
CA ALA A 89 -17.83 -25.44 8.66
C ALA A 89 -16.91 -25.97 7.55
N CYS A 90 -16.05 -25.13 6.96
CA CYS A 90 -15.14 -25.50 5.89
C CYS A 90 -14.00 -26.38 6.43
N ASP A 91 -13.57 -27.36 5.64
CA ASP A 91 -12.52 -28.30 6.04
C ASP A 91 -11.12 -27.71 5.88
N THR A 92 -10.97 -26.69 5.02
CA THR A 92 -9.68 -26.04 4.74
C THR A 92 -9.77 -24.52 4.77
N TYR A 93 -8.65 -23.88 5.10
CA TYR A 93 -8.54 -22.42 5.03
C TYR A 93 -8.71 -21.89 3.60
N GLN A 94 -8.19 -22.61 2.60
CA GLN A 94 -8.34 -22.22 1.20
C GLN A 94 -9.81 -22.17 0.77
N GLU A 95 -10.58 -23.21 1.09
CA GLU A 95 -12.02 -23.25 0.75
C GLU A 95 -12.77 -22.11 1.44
N MET A 96 -12.50 -21.89 2.73
CA MET A 96 -13.05 -20.76 3.47
C MET A 96 -12.72 -19.43 2.76
N TRP A 97 -11.45 -19.22 2.41
CA TRP A 97 -10.98 -18.01 1.75
C TRP A 97 -11.74 -17.77 0.45
N GLU A 98 -11.78 -18.76 -0.43
CA GLU A 98 -12.46 -18.65 -1.73
C GLU A 98 -13.96 -18.33 -1.59
N ILE A 99 -14.64 -18.90 -0.58
CA ILE A 99 -16.03 -18.60 -0.26
C ILE A 99 -16.18 -17.14 0.21
N ARG A 100 -15.33 -16.70 1.14
CA ARG A 100 -15.38 -15.32 1.68
C ARG A 100 -15.06 -14.28 0.62
N VAL A 101 -14.07 -14.53 -0.24
CA VAL A 101 -13.75 -13.67 -1.40
C VAL A 101 -14.98 -13.46 -2.28
N ARG A 102 -15.75 -14.53 -2.56
CA ARG A 102 -16.98 -14.42 -3.36
C ARG A 102 -18.10 -13.67 -2.65
N ILE A 103 -18.35 -13.98 -1.37
CA ILE A 103 -19.46 -13.40 -0.60
C ILE A 103 -19.24 -11.90 -0.34
N TYR A 104 -18.05 -11.53 0.11
CA TYR A 104 -17.72 -10.17 0.54
C TYR A 104 -17.02 -9.34 -0.54
N THR A 105 -16.84 -9.94 -1.72
CA THR A 105 -16.19 -9.35 -2.90
C THR A 105 -14.82 -8.77 -2.55
N PHE A 106 -14.02 -9.51 -1.77
CA PHE A 106 -12.68 -9.09 -1.40
C PHE A 106 -11.85 -8.81 -2.65
N THR A 107 -11.15 -7.68 -2.62
CA THR A 107 -10.25 -7.27 -3.70
C THR A 107 -8.82 -7.55 -3.31
N ASP A 108 -8.47 -7.37 -2.03
CA ASP A 108 -7.11 -7.45 -1.53
C ASP A 108 -7.09 -7.85 -0.04
N TRP A 109 -5.90 -8.19 0.47
CA TRP A 109 -5.62 -8.45 1.88
C TRP A 109 -4.22 -7.98 2.28
N VAL A 110 -4.03 -7.73 3.58
CA VAL A 110 -2.74 -7.33 4.19
C VAL A 110 -2.49 -8.11 5.48
N PHE A 111 -1.21 -8.28 5.86
CA PHE A 111 -0.85 -8.64 7.23
C PHE A 111 -0.99 -7.44 8.15
N VAL A 112 -1.65 -7.64 9.30
CA VAL A 112 -1.86 -6.59 10.29
C VAL A 112 -0.54 -6.05 10.82
N ASP A 113 0.42 -6.93 11.11
CA ASP A 113 1.69 -6.54 11.71
C ASP A 113 2.51 -5.66 10.74
N GLU A 114 2.55 -5.99 9.46
CA GLU A 114 3.22 -5.19 8.42
C GLU A 114 2.55 -3.82 8.24
N LEU A 115 1.22 -3.77 8.26
CA LEU A 115 0.46 -2.52 8.22
C LEU A 115 0.75 -1.64 9.44
N LEU A 116 0.77 -2.23 10.64
CA LEU A 116 1.04 -1.51 11.88
C LEU A 116 2.49 -1.02 11.94
N ASP A 117 3.44 -1.84 11.50
CA ASP A 117 4.85 -1.46 11.39
C ASP A 117 5.02 -0.24 10.49
N LEU A 118 4.35 -0.22 9.34
CA LEU A 118 4.39 0.91 8.42
C LEU A 118 3.82 2.19 9.05
N ILE A 119 2.68 2.09 9.73
CA ILE A 119 1.99 3.25 10.32
C ILE A 119 2.75 3.79 11.55
N THR A 120 3.26 2.91 12.40
CA THR A 120 3.92 3.29 13.66
C THR A 120 5.34 3.79 13.44
N LYS A 121 6.12 3.16 12.55
CA LYS A 121 7.48 3.63 12.20
C LYS A 121 7.44 4.89 11.31
N GLY A 122 6.39 5.05 10.50
CA GLY A 122 6.19 6.25 9.69
C GLY A 122 5.75 7.50 10.46
N GLY A 123 5.38 7.37 11.74
CA GLY A 123 4.89 8.45 12.60
C GLY A 123 5.94 9.18 13.42
N GLU A 124 7.19 8.68 13.47
CA GLU A 124 8.31 9.40 14.07
C GLU A 124 8.89 10.39 13.04
N GLN A 125 8.32 11.59 12.97
CA GLN A 125 8.90 12.76 12.27
C GLN A 125 8.83 14.01 13.14
#